data_AF-A0A7J0BKG2-F1
#
_entry.id   AF-A0A7J0BKG2-F1
#
_cell.length_a   1.000
_cell.length_b   1.000
_cell.length_c   1.000
_cell.angle_alpha   90.00
_cell.angle_beta   90.00
_cell.angle_gamma   90.00
#
_symmetry.space_group_name_H-M   'P 1'
#
loop_
_entity.id
_entity.type
_entity.pdbx_description
1 polymer ?
#
loop_
_entity_poly.entity_id
_entity_poly.type
_entity_poly.pdbx_seq_one_letter_code
_entity_poly.pdbx_strand_id
1 'polypeptide(L)'
;MQTYIIPAEEGTPLDRVYSISITIRTFKGRRNVEAHVFRCDPDLAEAASYDWNTLVGPPMDPANPGDVEDVKRTLLETFTAEERDAVVSYLSRRYGSRIECITACPVELPIPLGVTPLSSITPGKTLGFIRFENVTDYPLPFAVRGFYDLTQHDPLDRQGGEEQA
;
A
#
# COMPACT_ATOMS: atom_id res chain seq x y z
N MET A 1 -13.63 -1.93 13.95
CA MET A 1 -12.84 -1.79 12.72
C MET A 1 -13.77 -1.24 11.66
N GLN A 2 -13.35 -0.21 10.95
CA GLN A 2 -14.08 0.38 9.84
C GLN A 2 -13.43 -0.05 8.51
N THR A 3 -14.23 -0.10 7.46
CA THR A 3 -13.77 -0.44 6.11
C THR A 3 -14.38 0.55 5.13
N TYR A 4 -13.52 1.24 4.38
CA TYR A 4 -13.90 2.21 3.35
C TYR A 4 -13.41 1.70 2.01
N ILE A 5 -14.32 1.45 1.08
CA ILE A 5 -14.00 1.01 -0.28
C ILE A 5 -14.55 2.07 -1.22
N ILE A 6 -13.66 2.78 -1.89
CA ILE A 6 -14.02 3.75 -2.92
C ILE A 6 -14.05 2.99 -4.26
N PRO A 7 -15.16 3.00 -5.01
CA PRO A 7 -15.21 2.36 -6.33
C PRO A 7 -14.31 3.12 -7.32
N ALA A 8 -13.82 2.42 -8.34
CA ALA A 8 -13.13 3.06 -9.45
C ALA A 8 -14.16 3.76 -10.34
N GLU A 9 -13.75 4.82 -11.03
CA GLU A 9 -14.64 5.55 -11.93
C GLU A 9 -15.00 4.69 -13.16
N GLU A 10 -16.23 4.87 -13.66
CA GLU A 10 -16.67 4.20 -14.89
C GLU A 10 -15.77 4.61 -16.06
N GLY A 11 -15.16 3.63 -16.74
CA GLY A 11 -14.22 3.86 -17.84
C GLY A 11 -12.74 3.89 -17.45
N THR A 12 -12.40 3.48 -16.22
CA THR A 12 -11.00 3.24 -15.83
C THR A 12 -10.37 2.24 -16.82
N PRO A 13 -9.19 2.53 -17.40
CA PRO A 13 -8.61 1.71 -18.47
C PRO A 13 -8.10 0.34 -17.98
N LEU A 14 -8.05 0.14 -16.66
CA LEU A 14 -7.53 -1.07 -16.03
C LEU A 14 -8.40 -1.49 -14.84
N ASP A 15 -8.54 -2.80 -14.66
CA ASP A 15 -9.17 -3.37 -13.47
C ASP A 15 -8.25 -3.35 -12.24
N ARG A 16 -6.93 -3.43 -12.46
CA ARG A 16 -5.89 -3.40 -11.41
C ARG A 16 -5.51 -1.95 -11.10
N VAL A 17 -6.26 -1.34 -10.18
CA VAL A 17 -6.03 0.04 -9.75
C VAL A 17 -6.20 0.24 -8.25
N TYR A 18 -6.59 -0.77 -7.48
CA TYR A 18 -6.89 -0.57 -6.07
C TYR A 18 -5.62 -0.60 -5.22
N SER A 19 -5.35 0.50 -4.54
CA SER A 19 -4.40 0.56 -3.43
C SER A 19 -5.15 0.35 -2.12
N ILE A 20 -4.53 -0.35 -1.17
CA ILE A 20 -5.10 -0.63 0.14
C ILE A 20 -4.19 -0.02 1.20
N SER A 21 -4.76 0.76 2.11
CA SER A 21 -4.11 1.26 3.32
C SER A 21 -4.80 0.71 4.54
N ILE A 22 -4.04 0.39 5.58
CA ILE A 22 -4.58 -0.01 6.88
C ILE A 22 -4.05 0.88 7.99
N THR A 23 -4.90 1.20 8.96
CA THR A 23 -4.51 1.86 10.20
C THR A 23 -4.49 0.84 11.31
N ILE A 24 -3.31 0.57 11.87
CA ILE A 24 -3.09 -0.38 12.96
C ILE A 24 -3.13 0.39 14.29
N ARG A 25 -4.01 -0.02 15.20
CA ARG A 25 -4.25 0.66 16.49
C ARG A 25 -2.96 0.87 17.29
N THR A 26 -2.18 -0.19 17.41
CA THR A 26 -0.89 -0.18 18.11
C THR A 26 0.10 -1.06 17.38
N PHE A 27 1.22 -0.49 16.93
CA PHE A 27 2.28 -1.22 16.25
C PHE A 27 3.65 -0.66 16.63
N LYS A 28 4.58 -1.53 17.04
CA LYS A 28 5.97 -1.17 17.42
C LYS A 28 6.09 0.06 18.35
N GLY A 29 5.22 0.16 19.36
CA GLY A 29 5.27 1.27 20.33
C GLY A 29 4.69 2.60 19.83
N ARG A 30 3.99 2.60 18.68
CA ARG A 30 3.29 3.76 18.11
C ARG A 30 1.80 3.46 18.04
N ARG A 31 0.94 4.49 18.13
CA ARG A 31 -0.51 4.37 17.91
C ARG A 31 -0.86 4.78 16.49
N ASN A 32 -1.97 4.25 15.98
CA ASN A 32 -2.56 4.63 14.70
C ASN A 32 -1.54 4.60 13.54
N VAL A 33 -0.78 3.52 13.45
CA VAL A 33 0.25 3.36 12.44
C VAL A 33 -0.40 3.01 11.11
N GLU A 34 -0.18 3.84 10.10
CA GLU A 34 -0.61 3.57 8.74
C GLU A 34 0.38 2.61 8.07
N ALA A 35 -0.18 1.64 7.36
CA ALA A 35 0.58 0.76 6.49
C ALA A 35 -0.09 0.65 5.12
N HIS A 36 0.70 0.88 4.07
CA HIS A 36 0.28 0.68 2.69
C HIS A 36 0.49 -0.77 2.31
N VAL A 37 -0.59 -1.44 1.96
CA VAL A 37 -0.63 -2.83 1.57
C VAL A 37 -0.44 -2.91 0.06
N PHE A 38 0.52 -3.72 -0.37
CA PHE A 38 0.87 -3.90 -1.77
C PHE A 38 1.17 -5.35 -2.09
N ARG A 39 0.97 -5.72 -3.36
CA ARG A 39 1.35 -7.01 -3.91
C ARG A 39 2.85 -7.05 -4.17
N CYS A 40 3.54 -8.08 -3.67
CA CYS A 40 5.00 -8.18 -3.79
C CYS A 40 5.48 -9.07 -4.96
N ASP A 41 4.58 -9.84 -5.57
CA ASP A 41 4.88 -10.74 -6.68
C ASP A 41 4.21 -10.22 -7.96
N PRO A 42 4.89 -9.33 -8.71
CA PRO A 42 4.35 -8.79 -9.96
C PRO A 42 4.25 -9.90 -11.01
N ASP A 43 3.10 -9.96 -11.71
CA ASP A 43 2.94 -10.86 -12.85
C ASP A 43 3.50 -10.21 -14.11
N LEU A 44 4.64 -10.72 -14.58
CA LEU A 44 5.34 -10.15 -15.74
C LEU A 44 4.59 -10.36 -17.06
N ALA A 45 3.75 -11.40 -17.16
CA ALA A 45 2.95 -11.65 -18.35
C ALA A 45 1.79 -10.65 -18.43
N GLU A 46 1.14 -10.37 -17.29
CA GLU A 46 0.14 -9.31 -17.16
C GLU A 46 0.74 -7.94 -17.53
N ALA A 47 1.92 -7.62 -17.00
CA ALA A 47 2.63 -6.38 -17.31
C ALA A 47 2.91 -6.18 -18.81
N ALA A 48 3.16 -7.26 -19.56
CA ALA A 48 3.41 -7.18 -21.00
C ALA A 48 2.15 -6.91 -21.83
N SER A 49 0.95 -7.11 -21.25
CA SER A 49 -0.33 -6.93 -21.94
C SER A 49 -0.83 -5.48 -21.91
N TYR A 50 -0.28 -4.64 -21.03
CA TYR A 50 -0.75 -3.28 -20.82
C TYR A 50 -0.16 -2.27 -21.83
N ASP A 51 -0.99 -1.32 -22.25
CA ASP A 51 -0.54 -0.17 -23.04
C ASP A 51 0.09 0.90 -22.14
N TRP A 52 1.37 0.75 -21.82
CA TRP A 52 2.08 1.65 -20.92
C TRP A 52 2.11 3.11 -21.38
N ASN A 53 1.91 3.40 -22.68
CA ASN A 53 1.88 4.76 -23.20
C ASN A 53 0.70 5.58 -22.67
N THR A 54 -0.41 4.93 -22.33
CA THR A 54 -1.60 5.60 -21.76
C THR A 54 -1.62 5.60 -20.24
N LEU A 55 -0.76 4.81 -19.60
CA LEU A 55 -0.71 4.63 -18.15
C LEU A 55 0.40 5.44 -17.46
N VAL A 56 1.39 5.88 -18.23
CA VAL A 56 2.53 6.66 -17.76
C VAL A 56 2.24 8.15 -17.97
N GLY A 57 2.19 8.88 -16.87
CA GLY A 57 1.89 10.30 -16.81
C GLY A 57 3.14 11.17 -16.93
N PRO A 58 2.97 12.51 -16.88
CA PRO A 58 4.10 13.43 -16.86
C PRO A 58 4.97 13.22 -15.61
N PRO A 59 6.27 13.57 -15.68
CA PRO A 59 7.15 13.48 -14.51
C PRO A 59 6.74 14.43 -13.40
N MET A 60 6.81 13.95 -12.16
CA MET A 60 6.61 14.76 -10.96
C MET A 60 7.66 15.88 -10.87
N ASP A 61 8.91 15.56 -11.20
CA ASP A 61 10.02 16.51 -11.27
C ASP A 61 10.63 16.52 -12.67
N PRO A 62 10.57 17.65 -13.41
CA PRO A 62 11.12 17.72 -14.76
C PRO A 62 12.65 17.57 -14.82
N ALA A 63 13.38 17.84 -13.73
CA ALA A 63 14.84 17.72 -13.69
C ALA A 63 15.29 16.29 -13.40
N ASN A 64 14.47 15.51 -12.71
CA ASN A 64 14.65 14.09 -12.45
C ASN A 64 13.37 13.33 -12.81
N PRO A 65 13.15 13.04 -14.11
CA PRO A 65 11.89 12.48 -14.57
C PRO A 65 11.59 11.10 -13.96
N GLY A 66 12.61 10.35 -13.52
CA GLY A 66 12.46 9.00 -13.01
C GLY A 66 12.25 7.96 -14.12
N ASP A 67 12.01 6.72 -13.72
CA ASP A 67 11.99 5.57 -14.63
C ASP A 67 10.56 5.05 -14.88
N VAL A 68 10.28 4.71 -16.14
CA VAL A 68 9.02 4.07 -16.54
C VAL A 68 8.85 2.72 -15.81
N GLU A 69 9.95 2.00 -15.58
CA GLU A 69 9.92 0.70 -14.89
C GLU A 69 9.41 0.82 -13.45
N ASP A 70 9.65 1.95 -12.78
CA ASP A 70 9.13 2.22 -11.44
C ASP A 70 7.63 2.47 -11.45
N VAL A 71 7.11 3.14 -12.49
CA VAL A 71 5.67 3.26 -12.73
C VAL A 71 5.05 1.87 -12.94
N LYS A 72 5.69 1.02 -13.75
CA LYS A 72 5.22 -0.35 -13.99
C LYS A 72 5.12 -1.15 -12.70
N ARG A 73 6.17 -1.11 -11.88
CA ARG A 73 6.19 -1.79 -10.57
C ARG A 73 5.10 -1.27 -9.65
N THR A 74 4.95 0.06 -9.56
CA THR A 74 3.93 0.70 -8.73
C THR A 74 2.51 0.26 -9.13
N LEU A 75 2.24 0.14 -10.42
CA LEU A 75 0.94 -0.34 -10.88
C LEU A 75 0.72 -1.84 -10.57
N LEU A 76 1.73 -2.69 -10.77
CA LEU A 76 1.66 -4.13 -10.47
C LEU A 76 1.56 -4.42 -8.96
N GLU A 77 1.93 -3.46 -8.12
CA GLU A 77 1.74 -3.50 -6.67
C GLU A 77 0.29 -3.30 -6.24
N THR A 78 -0.58 -2.78 -7.12
CA THR A 78 -2.01 -2.57 -6.86
C THR A 78 -2.84 -3.84 -7.10
N PHE A 79 -4.11 -3.81 -6.70
CA PHE A 79 -5.03 -4.94 -6.71
C PHE A 79 -6.19 -4.74 -7.70
N THR A 80 -6.72 -5.84 -8.23
CA THR A 80 -8.05 -5.85 -8.87
C THR A 80 -9.16 -5.74 -7.82
N ALA A 81 -10.40 -5.51 -8.24
CA ALA A 81 -11.55 -5.50 -7.33
C ALA A 81 -11.69 -6.82 -6.55
N GLU A 82 -11.52 -7.96 -7.22
CA GLU A 82 -11.62 -9.29 -6.59
C GLU A 82 -10.47 -9.53 -5.60
N GLU A 83 -9.24 -9.19 -5.99
CA GLU A 83 -8.08 -9.30 -5.11
C GLU A 83 -8.21 -8.38 -3.90
N ARG A 84 -8.71 -7.15 -4.10
CA ARG A 84 -8.99 -6.19 -3.03
C ARG A 84 -9.97 -6.79 -2.01
N ASP A 85 -11.10 -7.32 -2.46
CA ASP A 85 -12.09 -7.94 -1.58
C ASP A 85 -11.51 -9.14 -0.81
N ALA A 86 -10.67 -9.95 -1.47
CA ALA A 86 -9.96 -11.04 -0.82
C ALA A 86 -8.98 -10.56 0.26
N VAL A 87 -8.19 -9.51 -0.02
CA VAL A 87 -7.24 -8.91 0.94
C VAL A 87 -7.99 -8.27 2.11
N VAL A 88 -9.03 -7.48 1.85
CA VAL A 88 -9.86 -6.85 2.89
C VAL A 88 -10.49 -7.92 3.79
N SER A 89 -11.04 -8.99 3.20
CA SER A 89 -11.63 -10.11 3.94
C SER A 89 -10.59 -10.81 4.81
N TYR A 90 -9.40 -11.10 4.27
CA TYR A 90 -8.29 -11.69 5.01
C TYR A 90 -7.87 -10.82 6.20
N LEU A 91 -7.60 -9.53 5.96
CA LEU A 91 -7.17 -8.58 6.98
C LEU A 91 -8.22 -8.41 8.08
N SER A 92 -9.49 -8.31 7.69
CA SER A 92 -10.62 -8.19 8.61
C SER A 92 -10.76 -9.41 9.53
N ARG A 93 -10.70 -10.62 8.95
CA ARG A 93 -10.86 -11.87 9.71
C ARG A 93 -9.68 -12.13 10.64
N ARG A 94 -8.45 -11.93 10.15
CA ARG A 94 -7.24 -12.31 10.87
C ARG A 94 -6.75 -11.24 11.85
N TYR A 95 -6.93 -9.98 11.51
CA TYR A 95 -6.34 -8.83 12.22
C TYR A 95 -7.35 -7.78 12.65
N GLY A 96 -8.66 -7.98 12.46
CA GLY A 96 -9.68 -6.95 12.75
C GLY A 96 -9.75 -6.46 14.20
N SER A 97 -9.17 -7.18 15.16
CA SER A 97 -9.00 -6.70 16.54
C SER A 97 -7.87 -5.66 16.70
N ARG A 98 -6.86 -5.72 15.82
CA ARG A 98 -5.67 -4.85 15.81
C ARG A 98 -5.78 -3.71 14.80
N ILE A 99 -6.54 -3.91 13.73
CA ILE A 99 -6.79 -2.91 12.71
C ILE A 99 -7.95 -2.00 13.13
N GLU A 100 -7.73 -0.71 13.06
CA GLU A 100 -8.75 0.31 13.28
C GLU A 100 -9.55 0.55 12.00
N CYS A 101 -8.85 0.75 10.89
CA CYS A 101 -9.41 1.15 9.61
C CYS A 101 -8.74 0.39 8.46
N ILE A 102 -9.52 -0.01 7.46
CA ILE A 102 -9.03 -0.46 6.16
C ILE A 102 -9.63 0.47 5.11
N THR A 103 -8.79 1.04 4.28
CA THR A 103 -9.18 1.93 3.19
C THR A 103 -8.69 1.33 1.89
N ALA A 104 -9.57 1.18 0.90
CA ALA A 104 -9.22 0.76 -0.44
C ALA A 104 -9.69 1.82 -1.44
N CYS A 105 -8.75 2.39 -2.19
CA CYS A 105 -9.00 3.47 -3.13
C CYS A 105 -8.39 3.13 -4.49
N PRO A 106 -9.05 3.49 -5.61
CA PRO A 106 -8.41 3.44 -6.91
C PRO A 106 -7.25 4.45 -6.95
N VAL A 107 -6.15 4.08 -7.59
CA VAL A 107 -5.08 5.00 -7.94
C VAL A 107 -5.51 5.85 -9.14
N GLU A 108 -5.05 7.09 -9.18
CA GLU A 108 -5.32 7.98 -10.29
C GLU A 108 -4.42 7.61 -11.49
N LEU A 109 -5.03 7.40 -12.65
CA LEU A 109 -4.33 7.14 -13.90
C LEU A 109 -4.39 8.39 -14.79
N PRO A 110 -3.31 8.72 -15.53
CA PRO A 110 -2.04 7.99 -15.61
C PRO A 110 -1.11 8.26 -14.40
N ILE A 111 -0.29 7.27 -14.03
CA ILE A 111 0.64 7.36 -12.91
C ILE A 111 1.84 8.24 -13.31
N PRO A 112 2.14 9.32 -12.57
CA PRO A 112 3.23 10.22 -12.93
C PRO A 112 4.61 9.53 -12.83
N LEU A 113 5.52 9.90 -13.73
CA LEU A 113 6.91 9.45 -13.65
C LEU A 113 7.60 10.04 -12.41
N GLY A 114 8.56 9.31 -11.85
CA GLY A 114 9.21 9.65 -10.58
C GLY A 114 8.51 9.11 -9.34
N VAL A 115 7.38 8.39 -9.50
CA VAL A 115 6.81 7.57 -8.42
C VAL A 115 7.81 6.49 -8.01
N THR A 116 7.87 6.22 -6.70
CA THR A 116 8.74 5.17 -6.15
C THR A 116 7.90 3.95 -5.77
N PRO A 117 8.16 2.76 -6.33
CA PRO A 117 7.45 1.56 -5.94
C PRO A 117 7.83 1.16 -4.51
N LEU A 118 6.85 0.64 -3.76
CA LEU A 118 7.02 0.31 -2.35
C LEU A 118 8.02 -0.84 -2.16
N SER A 119 8.08 -1.76 -3.12
CA SER A 119 9.02 -2.88 -3.15
C SER A 119 10.50 -2.46 -3.27
N SER A 120 10.79 -1.27 -3.83
CA SER A 120 12.15 -0.75 -3.95
C SER A 120 12.66 -0.07 -2.66
N ILE A 121 11.77 0.20 -1.69
CA ILE A 121 12.15 0.89 -0.46
C ILE A 121 13.03 -0.02 0.41
N THR A 122 14.21 0.46 0.80
CA THR A 122 15.08 -0.26 1.71
C THR A 122 14.60 -0.08 3.16
N PRO A 123 14.31 -1.16 3.90
CA PRO A 123 13.85 -1.04 5.27
C PRO A 123 14.96 -0.47 6.16
N GLY A 124 14.57 0.41 7.08
CA GLY A 124 15.47 1.12 7.97
C GLY A 124 15.10 0.94 9.44
N LYS A 125 15.54 1.88 10.30
CA LYS A 125 15.17 1.87 11.72
C LYS A 125 13.68 2.15 11.94
N THR A 126 13.10 3.01 11.11
CA THR A 126 11.72 3.51 11.22
C THR A 126 10.82 3.01 10.09
N LEU A 127 11.39 2.74 8.93
CA LEU A 127 10.72 2.17 7.76
C LEU A 127 10.78 0.65 7.79
N GLY A 128 9.69 -0.04 7.44
CA GLY A 128 9.76 -1.47 7.24
C GLY A 128 8.53 -2.08 6.60
N PHE A 129 8.55 -3.42 6.54
CA PHE A 129 7.51 -4.20 5.87
C PHE A 129 6.92 -5.23 6.84
N ILE A 130 5.59 -5.30 6.85
CA ILE A 130 4.82 -6.41 7.39
C ILE A 130 4.71 -7.46 6.29
N ARG A 131 5.19 -8.67 6.56
CA ARG A 131 5.14 -9.80 5.61
C ARG A 131 3.94 -10.68 5.96
N PHE A 132 2.81 -10.43 5.33
CA PHE A 132 1.60 -11.21 5.60
C PHE A 132 1.73 -12.63 5.04
N GLU A 133 2.53 -12.80 3.99
CA GLU A 133 2.80 -14.08 3.34
C GLU A 133 3.54 -15.10 4.24
N ASN A 134 4.24 -14.63 5.28
CA ASN A 134 5.01 -15.51 6.18
C ASN A 134 4.15 -16.19 7.25
N VAL A 135 2.85 -15.89 7.32
CA VAL A 135 1.96 -16.45 8.33
C VAL A 135 1.51 -17.85 7.92
N THR A 136 1.49 -18.78 8.87
CA THR A 136 0.96 -20.13 8.66
C THR A 136 -0.51 -20.06 8.18
N ASP A 137 -0.85 -20.88 7.19
CA ASP A 137 -2.19 -20.94 6.59
C ASP A 137 -2.58 -19.64 5.84
N TYR A 138 -1.62 -19.03 5.15
CA TYR A 138 -1.87 -17.85 4.32
C TYR A 138 -2.79 -18.20 3.12
N PRO A 139 -3.98 -17.61 3.01
CA PRO A 139 -5.02 -18.11 2.10
C PRO A 139 -5.00 -17.46 0.71
N LEU A 140 -4.23 -16.40 0.49
CA LEU A 140 -4.24 -15.67 -0.78
C LEU A 140 -3.23 -16.29 -1.77
N PRO A 141 -3.54 -16.33 -3.08
CA PRO A 141 -2.67 -16.92 -4.09
C PRO A 141 -1.47 -16.04 -4.48
N PHE A 142 -1.32 -14.85 -3.87
CA PHE A 142 -0.24 -13.89 -4.12
C PHE A 142 0.32 -13.34 -2.80
N ALA A 143 1.61 -12.99 -2.78
CA ALA A 143 2.22 -12.42 -1.59
C ALA A 143 1.82 -10.95 -1.39
N VAL A 144 1.44 -10.62 -0.16
CA VAL A 144 1.01 -9.28 0.25
C VAL A 144 1.91 -8.78 1.35
N ARG A 145 2.42 -7.55 1.18
CA ARG A 145 3.23 -6.86 2.18
C ARG A 145 2.60 -5.55 2.58
N GLY A 146 2.84 -5.11 3.80
CA GLY A 146 2.43 -3.80 4.33
C GLY A 146 3.65 -2.93 4.60
N PHE A 147 3.88 -1.89 3.81
CA PHE A 147 4.90 -0.88 4.09
C PHE A 147 4.40 0.06 5.17
N TYR A 148 5.20 0.34 6.20
CA TYR A 148 4.89 1.32 7.23
C TYR A 148 6.07 2.27 7.48
N ASP A 149 5.75 3.49 7.88
CA ASP A 149 6.73 4.49 8.31
C ASP A 149 6.41 4.99 9.72
N LEU A 150 7.24 4.62 10.70
CA LEU A 150 7.05 5.03 12.10
C LEU A 150 7.40 6.51 12.36
N THR A 151 8.04 7.22 11.43
CA THR A 151 8.35 8.66 11.59
C THR A 151 7.10 9.53 11.46
N GLN A 152 6.09 9.04 10.76
CA GLN A 152 4.82 9.73 10.49
C GLN A 152 3.85 9.66 11.68
N HIS A 153 4.19 8.94 12.76
CA HIS A 153 3.25 8.63 13.84
C HIS A 153 3.79 8.92 15.24
N ASP A 154 2.91 9.38 16.13
CA ASP A 154 3.24 9.70 17.52
C ASP A 154 3.65 8.46 18.35
N PRO A 155 4.66 8.59 19.22
CA PRO A 155 5.02 7.54 20.17
C PRO A 155 3.89 7.32 21.17
N LEU A 156 3.71 6.07 21.62
CA LEU A 156 2.79 5.73 22.72
C LEU A 156 3.09 6.52 24.00
N ASP A 157 4.35 6.94 24.18
CA ASP A 157 4.89 7.60 25.36
C ASP A 157 5.05 9.12 25.10
N ARG A 158 3.93 9.84 25.08
CA ARG A 158 3.88 11.28 25.36
C ARG A 158 2.79 11.53 26.40
N GLN A 159 2.92 10.85 27.53
CA GLN A 159 2.28 11.22 28.79
C GLN A 159 3.38 11.20 29.87
N GLY A 160 3.78 12.39 30.33
CA GLY A 160 4.72 12.53 31.45
C GLY A 160 5.83 13.51 31.16
N GLY A 161 5.52 14.79 31.25
CA GLY A 161 6.48 15.89 31.14
C GLY A 161 5.77 17.21 31.35
N GLU A 162 5.07 17.32 32.48
CA GLU A 162 4.67 18.60 33.02
C GLU A 162 5.93 19.44 33.21
N GLU A 163 6.06 20.49 32.41
CA GLU A 163 7.03 21.54 32.59
C GLU A 163 6.58 22.36 33.82
N GLN A 164 7.08 21.98 34.99
CA GLN A 164 7.11 22.81 36.19
C GLN A 164 8.55 22.84 36.72
N ALA A 165 9.27 23.92 36.39
CA ALA A 165 10.19 24.65 37.27
C ALA A 165 10.81 25.83 36.51
#